data_AF-A0AAF6ASK7-F1
#
_entry.id   AF-A0AAF6ASK7-F1
#
_cell.length_a   1.000
_cell.length_b   1.000
_cell.length_c   1.000
_cell.angle_alpha   90.00
_cell.angle_beta   90.00
_cell.angle_gamma   90.00
#
_symmetry.space_group_name_H-M   'P 1'
#
loop_
_entity.id
_entity.type
_entity.pdbx_description
1 polymer ?
#
loop_
_entity_poly.entity_id
_entity_poly.type
_entity_poly.pdbx_seq_one_letter_code
_entity_poly.pdbx_strand_id
1 'polypeptide(L)'
;MAAAVRRAVQHQGSQLQALQWPTAIRAGAIPLDVVNMDSRLRLPVPSTAVLHDWAALQDRRLLVPQQAWNYGAVRGFYMRNISQLVTASNSKRAFLVDTLALVRRLESQGLTPKQAEAITAVITEVLNDSLENVAQTFTSKSEMQRSEMMMEGAMSKFKAEVQSSQEHHIASLQRETERLRTDIDKLRSELRYEVDKVTAGHRLDLNLERGRIRDELATQSAETSNLTNKLDREIHTLKTQLEAAKYDIIKYCIGTIVSVTAVGLGLLRIIM
;
A
#
# COMPACT_ATOMS: atom_id res chain seq x y z
N MET A 1 41.19 18.50 -36.60
CA MET A 1 39.89 18.72 -35.94
C MET A 1 39.26 17.44 -35.34
N ALA A 2 40.03 16.40 -35.03
CA ALA A 2 39.54 15.16 -34.40
C ALA A 2 39.95 14.99 -32.91
N ALA A 3 40.61 15.99 -32.33
CA ALA A 3 41.12 15.96 -30.95
C ALA A 3 40.28 16.77 -29.95
N ALA A 4 39.41 17.68 -30.42
CA ALA A 4 38.53 18.47 -29.54
C ALA A 4 37.23 17.74 -29.16
N VAL A 5 36.75 16.82 -30.02
CA VAL A 5 35.54 16.01 -29.76
C VAL A 5 35.80 14.89 -28.73
N ARG A 6 37.07 14.51 -28.50
CA ARG A 6 37.43 13.48 -27.49
C ARG A 6 37.53 14.00 -26.05
N ARG A 7 37.65 15.31 -25.81
CA ARG A 7 37.74 15.85 -24.43
C ARG A 7 36.39 16.23 -23.81
N ALA A 8 35.34 16.44 -24.61
CA ALA A 8 34.01 16.75 -24.09
C ALA A 8 33.26 15.50 -23.57
N VAL A 9 33.65 14.30 -24.00
CA VAL A 9 33.01 13.03 -23.57
C VAL A 9 33.60 12.50 -22.25
N GLN A 10 34.73 13.04 -21.79
CA GLN A 10 35.45 12.51 -20.63
C GLN A 10 35.17 13.23 -19.30
N HIS A 11 34.45 14.36 -19.30
CA HIS A 11 34.13 15.11 -18.07
C HIS A 11 32.69 14.96 -17.56
N GLN A 12 31.87 14.14 -18.20
CA GLN A 12 30.48 13.91 -17.79
C GLN A 12 30.25 12.47 -17.29
N GLY A 13 31.30 11.88 -16.68
CA GLY A 13 31.32 10.49 -16.21
C GLY A 13 31.56 10.32 -14.71
N SER A 14 31.47 11.38 -13.91
CA SER A 14 31.82 11.28 -12.49
C SER A 14 31.06 12.28 -11.61
N GLN A 15 29.73 12.14 -11.50
CA GLN A 15 28.96 12.47 -10.29
C GLN A 15 27.51 12.02 -10.50
N LEU A 16 27.23 10.72 -10.42
CA LEU A 16 25.92 10.19 -10.01
C LEU A 16 26.17 8.80 -9.41
N GLN A 17 26.57 8.79 -8.13
CA GLN A 17 26.57 7.57 -7.33
C GLN A 17 25.13 7.18 -6.98
N ALA A 18 24.82 5.93 -7.30
CA ALA A 18 23.91 5.02 -6.61
C ALA A 18 22.42 5.39 -6.51
N LEU A 19 21.63 4.90 -7.48
CA LEU A 19 20.35 4.23 -7.23
C LEU A 19 20.17 3.16 -8.32
N GLN A 20 20.75 2.01 -8.07
CA GLN A 20 20.79 0.86 -8.96
C GLN A 20 19.44 0.13 -8.86
N TRP A 21 18.59 0.24 -9.89
CA TRP A 21 17.47 -0.68 -10.06
C TRP A 21 18.01 -2.04 -10.55
N PRO A 22 17.62 -3.18 -9.96
CA PRO A 22 18.05 -4.48 -10.44
C PRO A 22 17.54 -4.75 -11.86
N THR A 23 18.48 -5.02 -12.76
CA THR A 23 18.27 -5.58 -14.10
C THR A 23 17.71 -7.00 -14.03
N ALA A 24 16.41 -7.14 -13.72
CA ALA A 24 15.71 -8.43 -13.71
C ALA A 24 14.43 -8.43 -14.57
N ILE A 25 14.35 -7.56 -15.58
CA ILE A 25 13.29 -7.62 -16.61
C ILE A 25 13.93 -7.53 -17.99
N ARG A 26 14.71 -8.56 -18.34
CA ARG A 26 15.03 -8.84 -19.74
C ARG A 26 15.20 -10.35 -19.88
N ALA A 27 14.49 -10.90 -20.86
CA ALA A 27 14.34 -12.32 -21.19
C ALA A 27 13.37 -13.09 -20.27
N GLY A 28 12.30 -13.60 -20.88
CA GLY A 28 11.37 -14.51 -20.24
C GLY A 28 12.07 -15.81 -19.87
N ALA A 29 12.18 -16.04 -18.56
CA ALA A 29 12.36 -17.35 -17.92
C ALA A 29 12.28 -17.11 -16.41
N ILE A 30 11.08 -17.24 -15.82
CA ILE A 30 10.96 -17.41 -14.37
C ILE A 30 11.14 -18.91 -14.11
N PRO A 31 12.09 -19.35 -13.29
CA PRO A 31 12.23 -20.76 -12.96
C PRO A 31 11.03 -21.18 -12.10
N LEU A 32 10.21 -22.06 -12.65
CA LEU A 32 9.22 -22.82 -11.87
C LEU A 32 9.98 -23.89 -11.09
N ASP A 33 10.34 -23.60 -9.84
CA ASP A 33 10.69 -24.65 -8.91
C ASP A 33 9.43 -25.47 -8.61
N VAL A 34 9.39 -26.67 -9.16
CA VAL A 34 8.40 -27.71 -8.87
C VAL A 34 8.68 -28.20 -7.46
N VAL A 35 8.11 -27.53 -6.46
CA VAL A 35 7.97 -28.10 -5.12
C VAL A 35 6.75 -29.02 -5.16
N ASN A 36 7.05 -30.31 -5.32
CA ASN A 36 6.11 -31.40 -5.15
C ASN A 36 5.58 -31.39 -3.70
N MET A 37 4.32 -31.01 -3.50
CA MET A 37 3.63 -31.12 -2.22
C MET A 37 2.16 -31.53 -2.41
N ASP A 38 1.77 -32.48 -1.55
CA ASP A 38 0.52 -33.25 -1.52
C ASP A 38 -0.76 -32.47 -1.87
N SER A 39 -1.59 -33.09 -2.71
CA SER A 39 -2.78 -32.52 -3.35
C SER A 39 -4.01 -32.34 -2.44
N ARG A 40 -3.85 -32.39 -1.11
CA ARG A 40 -4.99 -32.46 -0.15
C ARG A 40 -5.18 -31.27 0.80
N LEU A 41 -4.29 -30.28 0.82
CA LEU A 41 -4.42 -29.11 1.71
C LEU A 41 -4.04 -27.83 0.95
N ARG A 42 -4.98 -27.27 0.20
CA ARG A 42 -4.84 -25.91 -0.35
C ARG A 42 -5.30 -24.90 0.69
N LEU A 43 -4.37 -24.41 1.51
CA LEU A 43 -4.50 -23.08 2.11
C LEU A 43 -3.66 -22.10 1.26
N PRO A 44 -4.19 -20.94 0.87
CA PRO A 44 -3.42 -19.97 0.10
C PRO A 44 -2.32 -19.38 0.98
N VAL A 45 -1.06 -19.63 0.63
CA VAL A 45 0.09 -18.94 1.23
C VAL A 45 0.39 -17.70 0.38
N PRO A 46 0.35 -16.48 0.95
CA PRO A 46 0.65 -15.26 0.20
C PRO A 46 2.14 -15.19 -0.17
N SER A 47 2.42 -14.72 -1.39
CA SER A 47 3.77 -14.48 -1.92
C SER A 47 4.60 -13.57 -1.00
N THR A 48 5.91 -13.81 -0.96
CA THR A 48 6.90 -13.12 -0.10
C THR A 48 6.97 -11.61 -0.28
N ALA A 49 6.31 -11.04 -1.29
CA ALA A 49 6.10 -9.60 -1.43
C ALA A 49 5.12 -9.00 -0.40
N VAL A 50 4.33 -9.83 0.30
CA VAL A 50 3.36 -9.42 1.34
C VAL A 50 3.98 -9.38 2.75
N LEU A 51 5.27 -9.71 2.89
CA LEU A 51 5.93 -9.82 4.20
C LEU A 51 6.21 -8.49 4.92
N HIS A 52 6.07 -7.34 4.26
CA HIS A 52 6.38 -6.04 4.90
C HIS A 52 5.26 -5.45 5.77
N ASP A 53 4.10 -6.10 5.85
CA ASP A 53 2.93 -5.57 6.59
C ASP A 53 2.45 -6.49 7.74
N TRP A 54 3.36 -7.28 8.31
CA TRP A 54 3.06 -8.12 9.48
C TRP A 54 2.74 -7.33 10.75
N ALA A 55 3.07 -6.03 10.79
CA ALA A 55 2.69 -5.15 11.89
C ALA A 55 1.19 -4.78 11.88
N ALA A 56 0.54 -4.78 10.70
CA ALA A 56 -0.90 -4.50 10.58
C ALA A 56 -1.77 -5.68 11.08
N LEU A 57 -1.25 -6.91 11.02
CA LEU A 57 -1.89 -8.10 11.59
C LEU A 57 -1.73 -8.23 13.12
N GLN A 58 -0.94 -7.35 13.74
CA GLN A 58 -0.79 -7.29 15.20
C GLN A 58 -2.03 -6.69 15.90
N ASP A 59 -2.97 -6.11 15.15
CA ASP A 59 -4.23 -5.65 15.68
C ASP A 59 -5.15 -6.84 15.98
N ARG A 60 -4.93 -7.46 17.15
CA ARG A 60 -5.74 -8.56 17.71
C ARG A 60 -7.24 -8.25 17.80
N ARG A 61 -7.67 -7.02 17.48
CA ARG A 61 -9.07 -6.59 17.42
C ARG A 61 -9.82 -7.13 16.21
N LEU A 62 -9.15 -7.47 15.11
CA LEU A 62 -9.80 -8.02 13.91
C LEU A 62 -10.04 -9.53 13.97
N LEU A 63 -9.40 -10.22 14.92
CA LEU A 63 -9.53 -11.67 15.14
C LEU A 63 -10.47 -12.01 16.31
N VAL A 64 -11.04 -11.00 16.97
CA VAL A 64 -11.99 -11.18 18.07
C VAL A 64 -13.39 -10.89 17.53
N PRO A 65 -14.31 -11.87 17.53
CA PRO A 65 -15.71 -11.60 17.27
C PRO A 65 -16.19 -10.48 18.19
N GLN A 66 -16.50 -9.31 17.63
CA GLN A 66 -16.92 -8.12 18.39
C GLN A 66 -18.27 -8.31 19.09
N GLN A 67 -19.02 -9.36 18.74
CA GLN A 67 -20.07 -9.88 19.59
C GLN A 67 -19.44 -10.76 20.66
N ALA A 68 -19.18 -10.11 21.79
CA ALA A 68 -18.81 -10.73 23.05
C ALA A 68 -19.55 -12.06 23.19
N TRP A 69 -18.79 -13.15 23.16
CA TRP A 69 -19.26 -14.43 23.62
C TRP A 69 -19.97 -14.19 24.95
N ASN A 70 -21.29 -14.40 24.98
CA ASN A 70 -22.00 -14.40 26.23
C ASN A 70 -21.60 -15.69 26.93
N TYR A 71 -20.45 -15.64 27.62
CA TYR A 71 -19.98 -16.71 28.49
C TYR A 71 -21.05 -17.11 29.52
N GLY A 72 -22.02 -16.23 29.81
CA GLY A 72 -23.21 -16.51 30.60
C GLY A 72 -24.25 -17.41 29.90
N ALA A 73 -24.45 -17.28 28.59
CA ALA A 73 -25.35 -18.14 27.81
C ALA A 73 -24.80 -19.58 27.70
N VAL A 74 -23.47 -19.73 27.67
CA VAL A 74 -22.80 -21.04 27.67
C VAL A 74 -22.71 -21.63 29.09
N ARG A 75 -22.54 -20.80 30.13
CA ARG A 75 -22.57 -21.23 31.54
C ARG A 75 -23.95 -21.67 32.02
N GLY A 76 -25.03 -21.14 31.46
CA GLY A 76 -26.39 -21.41 31.92
C GLY A 76 -26.85 -22.88 31.80
N PHE A 77 -26.13 -23.70 31.04
CA PHE A 77 -26.48 -25.11 30.81
C PHE A 77 -25.62 -26.12 31.57
N TYR A 78 -24.55 -25.69 32.24
CA TYR A 78 -23.83 -26.51 33.20
C TYR A 78 -24.31 -26.12 34.60
N MET A 79 -24.64 -27.12 35.43
CA MET A 79 -25.15 -27.00 36.82
C MET A 79 -26.68 -26.98 37.01
N ARG A 80 -27.43 -27.81 36.27
CA ARG A 80 -28.64 -28.42 36.89
C ARG A 80 -28.34 -29.88 37.16
N ASN A 81 -28.08 -30.19 38.43
CA ASN A 81 -28.00 -31.52 39.05
C ASN A 81 -28.62 -32.62 38.17
N ILE A 82 -27.81 -33.27 37.34
CA ILE A 82 -28.28 -34.35 36.47
C ILE A 82 -28.47 -35.65 37.28
N SER A 83 -27.85 -35.71 38.47
CA SER A 83 -27.89 -36.80 39.45
C SER A 83 -29.28 -37.26 39.89
N GLN A 84 -30.36 -36.58 39.48
CA GLN A 84 -31.74 -36.98 39.80
C GLN A 84 -32.39 -37.91 38.75
N LEU A 85 -31.81 -38.08 37.55
CA LEU A 85 -32.43 -38.88 36.49
C LEU A 85 -32.12 -40.40 36.54
N VAL A 86 -31.33 -40.85 37.52
CA VAL A 86 -31.20 -42.29 37.90
C VAL A 86 -32.06 -42.61 39.13
N THR A 87 -33.18 -41.91 39.31
CA THR A 87 -34.31 -42.44 40.10
C THR A 87 -35.34 -43.12 39.17
N ALA A 88 -34.87 -43.82 38.14
CA ALA A 88 -35.71 -44.78 37.43
C ALA A 88 -35.84 -46.04 38.29
N SER A 89 -36.85 -46.00 39.16
CA SER A 89 -37.58 -47.14 39.74
C SER A 89 -36.76 -48.35 40.20
N ASN A 90 -36.57 -48.48 41.52
CA ASN A 90 -36.41 -49.76 42.21
C ASN A 90 -35.21 -50.65 41.85
N SER A 91 -34.20 -50.20 41.11
CA SER A 91 -32.92 -50.90 41.10
C SER A 91 -32.11 -50.47 42.32
N LYS A 92 -32.33 -51.13 43.46
CA LYS A 92 -31.27 -51.28 44.47
C LYS A 92 -30.00 -51.57 43.70
N ARG A 93 -29.01 -50.67 43.72
CA ARG A 93 -27.68 -50.90 43.13
C ARG A 93 -27.24 -52.25 43.65
N ALA A 94 -27.26 -53.26 42.77
CA ALA A 94 -27.23 -54.65 43.20
C ALA A 94 -25.83 -54.98 43.70
N PHE A 95 -25.58 -54.71 44.98
CA PHE A 95 -24.43 -55.23 45.68
C PHE A 95 -24.74 -56.69 45.98
N LEU A 96 -24.09 -57.59 45.24
CA LEU A 96 -24.14 -59.02 45.48
C LEU A 96 -23.21 -59.35 46.66
N VAL A 97 -23.45 -58.75 47.84
CA VAL A 97 -22.92 -59.34 49.07
C VAL A 97 -23.79 -60.53 49.39
N ASP A 98 -23.19 -61.70 49.24
CA ASP A 98 -23.76 -62.92 49.75
C ASP A 98 -23.70 -62.88 51.28
N THR A 99 -24.73 -62.28 51.88
CA THR A 99 -24.88 -62.15 53.33
C THR A 99 -24.90 -63.51 54.00
N LEU A 100 -25.45 -64.54 53.33
CA LEU A 100 -25.47 -65.91 53.84
C LEU A 100 -24.06 -66.51 53.88
N ALA A 101 -23.29 -66.41 52.79
CA ALA A 101 -21.91 -66.89 52.78
C ALA A 101 -21.02 -66.13 53.78
N LEU A 102 -21.26 -64.84 53.98
CA LEU A 102 -20.53 -64.03 54.96
C LEU A 102 -20.83 -64.48 56.40
N VAL A 103 -22.10 -64.66 56.74
CA VAL A 103 -22.52 -65.18 58.06
C VAL A 103 -21.95 -66.58 58.30
N ARG A 104 -22.04 -67.49 57.32
CA ARG A 104 -21.49 -68.86 57.43
C ARG A 104 -19.98 -68.87 57.64
N ARG A 105 -19.25 -67.97 56.97
CA ARG A 105 -17.80 -67.81 57.21
C ARG A 105 -17.52 -67.29 58.61
N LEU A 106 -18.29 -66.32 59.11
CA LEU A 106 -18.11 -65.79 60.47
C LEU A 106 -18.41 -66.86 61.54
N GLU A 107 -19.46 -67.66 61.35
CA GLU A 107 -19.77 -68.81 62.21
C GLU A 107 -18.62 -69.84 62.20
N SER A 108 -18.02 -70.12 61.04
CA SER A 108 -16.87 -71.04 60.94
C SER A 108 -15.60 -70.57 61.66
N GLN A 109 -15.51 -69.27 61.99
CA GLN A 109 -14.40 -68.66 62.74
C GLN A 109 -14.69 -68.58 64.25
N GLY A 110 -15.78 -69.19 64.72
CA GLY A 110 -16.13 -69.28 66.15
C GLY A 110 -17.04 -68.16 66.66
N LEU A 111 -17.63 -67.35 65.78
CA LEU A 111 -18.64 -66.36 66.19
C LEU A 111 -20.01 -67.01 66.39
N THR A 112 -20.77 -66.52 67.38
CA THR A 112 -22.16 -66.93 67.54
C THR A 112 -23.01 -66.42 66.35
N PRO A 113 -24.09 -67.13 65.96
CA PRO A 113 -24.92 -66.75 64.81
C PRO A 113 -25.43 -65.30 64.92
N LYS A 114 -25.85 -64.87 66.12
CA LYS A 114 -26.30 -63.49 66.37
C LYS A 114 -25.20 -62.44 66.18
N GLN A 115 -23.96 -62.75 66.55
CA GLN A 115 -22.83 -61.85 66.35
C GLN A 115 -22.44 -61.78 64.87
N ALA A 116 -22.45 -62.92 64.17
CA ALA A 116 -22.18 -62.99 62.74
C ALA A 116 -23.22 -62.20 61.92
N GLU A 117 -24.50 -62.29 62.28
CA GLU A 117 -25.59 -61.50 61.68
C GLU A 117 -25.42 -59.99 61.96
N ALA A 118 -25.14 -59.60 63.21
CA ALA A 118 -24.96 -58.20 63.58
C ALA A 118 -23.77 -57.55 62.86
N ILE A 119 -22.63 -58.24 62.78
CA ILE A 119 -21.45 -57.77 62.04
C ILE A 119 -21.75 -57.66 60.55
N THR A 120 -22.43 -58.65 59.99
CA THR A 120 -22.85 -58.63 58.58
C THR A 120 -23.77 -57.45 58.30
N ALA A 121 -24.71 -57.13 59.19
CA ALA A 121 -25.61 -55.98 59.06
C ALA A 121 -24.87 -54.64 59.04
N VAL A 122 -23.95 -54.42 60.00
CA VAL A 122 -23.13 -53.19 60.05
C VAL A 122 -22.24 -53.06 58.80
N ILE A 123 -21.64 -54.16 58.34
CA ILE A 123 -20.83 -54.18 57.11
C ILE A 123 -21.69 -53.81 55.90
N THR A 124 -22.90 -54.36 55.78
CA THR A 124 -23.79 -54.02 54.66
C THR A 124 -24.23 -52.56 54.69
N GLU A 125 -24.43 -51.97 55.88
CA GLU A 125 -24.79 -50.56 56.05
C GLU A 125 -23.64 -49.63 55.65
N VAL A 126 -22.44 -49.82 56.23
CA VAL A 126 -21.26 -49.00 55.90
C VAL A 126 -20.88 -49.10 54.42
N LEU A 127 -21.03 -50.29 53.82
CA LEU A 127 -20.79 -50.48 52.39
C LEU A 127 -21.82 -49.75 51.53
N ASN A 128 -23.09 -49.77 51.91
CA ASN A 128 -24.14 -49.06 51.20
C ASN A 128 -23.93 -47.54 51.24
N ASP A 129 -23.58 -47.00 52.41
CA ASP A 129 -23.28 -45.57 52.59
C ASP A 129 -22.03 -45.14 51.82
N SER A 130 -20.97 -45.94 51.88
CA SER A 130 -19.72 -45.68 51.16
C SER A 130 -19.94 -45.70 49.65
N LEU A 131 -20.75 -46.64 49.15
CA LEU A 131 -21.04 -46.76 47.73
C LEU A 131 -21.91 -45.60 47.23
N GLU A 132 -22.91 -45.17 47.99
CA GLU A 132 -23.74 -44.03 47.62
C GLU A 132 -22.91 -42.74 47.54
N ASN A 133 -22.00 -42.53 48.49
CA ASN A 133 -21.07 -41.41 48.45
C ASN A 133 -20.13 -41.45 47.23
N VAL A 134 -19.55 -42.62 46.93
CA VAL A 134 -18.71 -42.80 45.74
C VAL A 134 -19.51 -42.57 44.46
N ALA A 135 -20.74 -43.08 44.41
CA ALA A 135 -21.61 -42.95 43.26
C ALA A 135 -22.06 -41.51 42.98
N GLN A 136 -22.19 -40.65 43.98
CA GLN A 136 -22.45 -39.22 43.80
C GLN A 136 -21.28 -38.49 43.10
N THR A 137 -20.07 -39.06 43.15
CA THR A 137 -18.89 -38.51 42.47
C THR A 137 -18.81 -38.95 41.00
N PHE A 138 -19.52 -40.01 40.62
CA PHE A 138 -19.54 -40.53 39.26
C PHE A 138 -20.78 -40.07 38.49
N THR A 139 -20.60 -39.77 37.21
CA THR A 139 -21.70 -39.51 36.27
C THR A 139 -22.11 -40.80 35.58
N SER A 140 -23.40 -40.96 35.27
CA SER A 140 -23.87 -42.11 34.51
C SER A 140 -23.45 -42.03 33.04
N LYS A 141 -23.28 -43.17 32.37
CA LYS A 141 -22.88 -43.21 30.95
C LYS A 141 -23.84 -42.44 30.04
N SER A 142 -25.15 -42.49 30.31
CA SER A 142 -26.17 -41.78 29.53
C SER A 142 -26.05 -40.25 29.67
N GLU A 143 -25.71 -39.75 30.86
CA GLU A 143 -25.50 -38.31 31.08
C GLU A 143 -24.23 -37.83 30.40
N MET A 144 -23.14 -38.60 30.47
CA MET A 144 -21.89 -38.30 29.77
C MET A 144 -22.11 -38.20 28.26
N GLN A 145 -22.78 -39.19 27.66
CA GLN A 145 -23.12 -39.19 26.22
C GLN A 145 -24.02 -38.01 25.84
N ARG A 146 -24.96 -37.63 26.71
CA ARG A 146 -25.81 -36.47 26.47
C ARG A 146 -25.01 -35.16 26.49
N SER A 147 -24.09 -35.02 27.44
CA SER A 147 -23.18 -33.86 27.52
C SER A 147 -22.28 -33.78 26.28
N GLU A 148 -21.72 -34.91 25.85
CA GLU A 148 -20.91 -35.03 24.64
C GLU A 148 -21.69 -34.59 23.39
N MET A 149 -22.90 -35.13 23.18
CA MET A 149 -23.77 -34.75 22.06
C MET A 149 -24.11 -33.25 22.06
N MET A 150 -24.35 -32.65 23.23
CA MET A 150 -24.58 -31.20 23.32
C MET A 150 -23.32 -30.39 22.98
N MET A 151 -22.15 -30.82 23.45
CA MET A 151 -20.88 -30.17 23.15
C MET A 151 -20.52 -30.28 21.67
N GLU A 152 -20.71 -31.43 21.04
CA GLU A 152 -20.53 -31.63 19.60
C GLU A 152 -21.47 -30.75 18.78
N GLY A 153 -22.74 -30.62 19.20
CA GLY A 153 -23.70 -29.72 18.56
C GLY A 153 -23.29 -28.25 18.67
N ALA A 154 -22.82 -27.81 19.84
CA ALA A 154 -22.31 -26.46 20.04
C ALA A 154 -21.05 -26.18 19.21
N MET A 155 -20.11 -27.14 19.18
CA MET A 155 -18.89 -27.06 18.37
C MET A 155 -19.23 -26.99 16.87
N SER A 156 -20.19 -27.78 16.41
CA SER A 156 -20.63 -27.78 15.01
C SER A 156 -21.25 -26.44 14.61
N LYS A 157 -22.09 -25.85 15.47
CA LYS A 157 -22.65 -24.51 15.24
C LYS A 157 -21.57 -23.43 15.22
N PHE A 158 -20.64 -23.48 16.17
CA PHE A 158 -19.52 -22.54 16.22
C PHE A 158 -18.68 -22.62 14.93
N LYS A 159 -18.36 -23.84 14.48
CA LYS A 159 -17.62 -24.04 13.23
C LYS A 159 -18.36 -23.45 12.03
N ALA A 160 -19.67 -23.67 11.93
CA ALA A 160 -20.48 -23.13 10.84
C ALA A 160 -20.52 -21.60 10.85
N GLU A 161 -20.66 -20.97 12.01
CA GLU A 161 -20.67 -19.51 12.16
C GLU A 161 -19.31 -18.91 11.79
N VAL A 162 -18.21 -19.51 12.25
CA VAL A 162 -16.85 -19.08 11.90
C VAL A 162 -16.61 -19.20 10.41
N GLN A 163 -16.99 -20.32 9.80
CA GLN A 163 -16.84 -20.53 8.37
C GLN A 163 -17.66 -19.50 7.57
N SER A 164 -18.92 -19.29 7.94
CA SER A 164 -19.78 -18.31 7.28
C SER A 164 -19.24 -16.89 7.40
N SER A 165 -18.77 -16.51 8.59
CA SER A 165 -18.12 -15.21 8.83
C SER A 165 -16.86 -15.04 7.98
N GLN A 166 -16.00 -16.06 7.92
CA GLN A 166 -14.79 -16.02 7.09
C GLN A 166 -15.12 -15.87 5.60
N GLU A 167 -16.06 -16.66 5.09
CA GLU A 167 -16.51 -16.56 3.70
C GLU A 167 -17.07 -15.17 3.39
N HIS A 168 -17.87 -14.60 4.31
CA HIS A 168 -18.38 -13.24 4.18
C HIS A 168 -17.27 -12.18 4.16
N HIS A 169 -16.30 -12.25 5.07
CA HIS A 169 -15.17 -11.32 5.11
C HIS A 169 -14.30 -11.41 3.86
N ILE A 170 -14.02 -12.62 3.38
CA ILE A 170 -13.27 -12.83 2.13
C ILE A 170 -14.02 -12.24 0.95
N ALA A 171 -15.33 -12.49 0.83
CA ALA A 171 -16.15 -11.92 -0.23
C ALA A 171 -16.19 -10.38 -0.18
N SER A 172 -16.25 -9.80 1.03
CA SER A 172 -16.20 -8.34 1.22
C SER A 172 -14.87 -7.76 0.78
N LEU A 173 -13.75 -8.34 1.23
CA LEU A 173 -12.41 -7.90 0.85
C LEU A 173 -12.15 -8.03 -0.64
N GLN A 174 -12.64 -9.11 -1.27
CA GLN A 174 -12.53 -9.29 -2.73
C GLN A 174 -13.29 -8.20 -3.49
N ARG A 175 -14.51 -7.85 -3.05
CA ARG A 175 -15.30 -6.76 -3.66
C ARG A 175 -14.61 -5.40 -3.50
N GLU A 176 -14.08 -5.11 -2.33
CA GLU A 176 -13.33 -3.86 -2.08
C GLU A 176 -12.04 -3.80 -2.92
N THR A 177 -11.31 -4.91 -3.02
CA THR A 177 -10.11 -5.01 -3.85
C THR A 177 -10.42 -4.75 -5.32
N GLU A 178 -11.49 -5.36 -5.85
CA GLU A 178 -11.89 -5.13 -7.25
C GLU A 178 -12.36 -3.70 -7.47
N ARG A 179 -13.13 -3.13 -6.53
CA ARG A 179 -13.52 -1.71 -6.58
C ARG A 179 -12.30 -0.80 -6.63
N LEU A 180 -11.34 -0.96 -5.71
CA LEU A 180 -10.12 -0.16 -5.67
C LEU A 180 -9.31 -0.31 -6.96
N ARG A 181 -9.23 -1.53 -7.51
CA ARG A 181 -8.59 -1.78 -8.80
C ARG A 181 -9.24 -0.97 -9.93
N THR A 182 -10.57 -0.97 -10.01
CA THR A 182 -11.28 -0.17 -11.03
C THR A 182 -11.07 1.33 -10.85
N ASP A 183 -11.01 1.82 -9.61
CA ASP A 183 -10.78 3.24 -9.33
C ASP A 183 -9.33 3.64 -9.68
N ILE A 184 -8.34 2.77 -9.43
CA ILE A 184 -6.95 2.96 -9.89
C ILE A 184 -6.87 3.05 -11.41
N ASP A 185 -7.55 2.15 -12.14
CA ASP A 185 -7.52 2.16 -13.60
C ASP A 185 -8.18 3.43 -14.18
N LYS A 186 -9.26 3.93 -13.56
CA LYS A 186 -9.87 5.22 -13.90
C LYS A 186 -8.91 6.38 -13.67
N LEU A 187 -8.36 6.51 -12.46
CA LEU A 187 -7.42 7.58 -12.13
C LEU A 187 -6.19 7.57 -13.04
N ARG A 188 -5.69 6.39 -13.39
CA ARG A 188 -4.59 6.24 -14.35
C ARG A 188 -4.95 6.78 -15.73
N SER A 189 -6.17 6.51 -16.21
CA SER A 189 -6.65 7.01 -17.50
C SER A 189 -6.85 8.53 -17.51
N GLU A 190 -7.42 9.08 -16.43
CA GLU A 190 -7.62 10.53 -16.25
C GLU A 190 -6.29 11.27 -16.16
N LEU A 191 -5.34 10.75 -15.37
CA LEU A 191 -4.02 11.35 -15.25
C LEU A 191 -3.28 11.37 -16.59
N ARG A 192 -3.36 10.27 -17.36
CA ARG A 192 -2.76 10.22 -18.69
C ARG A 192 -3.39 11.25 -19.62
N TYR A 193 -4.71 11.38 -19.60
CA TYR A 193 -5.42 12.40 -20.38
C TYR A 193 -4.99 13.82 -20.01
N GLU A 194 -4.92 14.14 -18.70
CA GLU A 194 -4.49 15.46 -18.25
C GLU A 194 -3.01 15.74 -18.60
N VAL A 195 -2.13 14.74 -18.50
CA VAL A 195 -0.73 14.87 -18.97
C VAL A 195 -0.68 15.16 -20.47
N ASP A 196 -1.42 14.42 -21.29
CA ASP A 196 -1.43 14.60 -22.74
C ASP A 196 -1.99 15.98 -23.12
N LYS A 197 -3.08 16.41 -22.45
CA LYS A 197 -3.72 17.71 -22.63
C LYS A 197 -2.80 18.86 -22.24
N VAL A 198 -2.18 18.81 -21.05
CA VAL A 198 -1.22 19.82 -20.59
C VAL A 198 0.01 19.86 -21.49
N THR A 199 0.52 18.70 -21.92
CA THR A 199 1.65 18.62 -22.86
C THR A 199 1.32 19.25 -24.21
N ALA A 200 0.14 18.96 -24.77
CA ALA A 200 -0.33 19.57 -26.02
C ALA A 200 -0.52 21.09 -25.87
N GLY A 201 -1.07 21.54 -24.73
CA GLY A 201 -1.21 22.95 -24.38
C GLY A 201 0.13 23.68 -24.35
N HIS A 202 1.11 23.15 -23.62
CA HIS A 202 2.46 23.73 -23.57
C HIS A 202 3.14 23.77 -24.94
N ARG A 203 2.98 22.72 -25.77
CA ARG A 203 3.53 22.71 -27.12
C ARG A 203 2.89 23.78 -28.01
N LEU A 204 1.58 23.98 -27.88
CA LEU A 204 0.88 25.04 -28.61
C LEU A 204 1.36 26.42 -28.16
N ASP A 205 1.43 26.66 -26.85
CA ASP A 205 1.88 27.92 -26.26
C ASP A 205 3.30 28.30 -26.75
N LEU A 206 4.24 27.35 -26.68
CA LEU A 206 5.60 27.55 -27.21
C LEU A 206 5.63 27.85 -28.71
N ASN A 207 4.73 27.23 -29.50
CA ASN A 207 4.67 27.49 -30.93
C ASN A 207 4.10 28.89 -31.22
N LEU A 208 3.09 29.32 -30.46
CA LEU A 208 2.53 30.67 -30.56
C LEU A 208 3.56 31.72 -30.17
N GLU A 209 4.25 31.53 -29.05
CA GLU A 209 5.27 32.47 -28.58
C GLU A 209 6.47 32.52 -29.53
N ARG A 210 6.87 31.38 -30.10
CA ARG A 210 7.88 31.36 -31.16
C ARG A 210 7.43 32.11 -32.42
N GLY A 211 6.14 32.03 -32.78
CA GLY A 211 5.57 32.81 -33.87
C GLY A 211 5.64 34.32 -33.58
N ARG A 212 5.19 34.71 -32.40
CA ARG A 212 5.19 36.10 -31.92
C ARG A 212 6.60 36.70 -31.88
N ILE A 213 7.58 35.97 -31.35
CA ILE A 213 9.00 36.40 -31.36
C ILE A 213 9.52 36.59 -32.79
N ARG A 214 9.13 35.73 -33.75
CA ARG A 214 9.54 35.90 -35.15
C ARG A 214 8.92 37.15 -35.77
N ASP A 215 7.66 37.44 -35.49
CA ASP A 215 6.99 38.63 -36.01
C ASP A 215 7.58 39.92 -35.40
N GLU A 216 7.86 39.92 -34.09
CA GLU A 216 8.56 41.01 -33.40
C GLU A 216 9.98 41.21 -33.98
N LEU A 217 10.72 40.13 -34.22
CA LEU A 217 12.06 40.19 -34.83
C LEU A 217 12.01 40.72 -36.27
N ALA A 218 11.03 40.29 -37.07
CA ALA A 218 10.85 40.78 -38.44
C ALA A 218 10.51 42.28 -38.45
N THR A 219 9.67 42.72 -37.53
CA THR A 219 9.31 44.14 -37.34
C THR A 219 10.55 44.97 -36.97
N GLN A 220 11.32 44.53 -35.99
CA GLN A 220 12.56 45.21 -35.57
C GLN A 220 13.60 45.25 -36.69
N SER A 221 13.71 44.17 -37.49
CA SER A 221 14.60 44.14 -38.65
C SER A 221 14.18 45.15 -39.72
N ALA A 222 12.89 45.27 -40.00
CA ALA A 222 12.35 46.26 -40.94
C ALA A 222 12.57 47.70 -40.44
N GLU A 223 12.35 47.95 -39.15
CA GLU A 223 12.65 49.25 -38.52
C GLU A 223 14.14 49.58 -38.64
N THR A 224 15.02 48.64 -38.28
CA THR A 224 16.47 48.81 -38.39
C THR A 224 16.88 49.14 -39.82
N SER A 225 16.36 48.41 -40.82
CA SER A 225 16.63 48.69 -42.24
C SER A 225 16.14 50.08 -42.66
N ASN A 226 14.97 50.51 -42.21
CA ASN A 226 14.45 51.86 -42.47
C ASN A 226 15.36 52.94 -41.86
N LEU A 227 15.78 52.76 -40.60
CA LEU A 227 16.72 53.66 -39.94
C LEU A 227 18.07 53.71 -40.66
N THR A 228 18.64 52.57 -41.07
CA THR A 228 19.87 52.52 -41.88
C THR A 228 19.70 53.28 -43.18
N ASN A 229 18.60 53.06 -43.91
CA ASN A 229 18.32 53.77 -45.16
C ASN A 229 18.15 55.29 -44.96
N LYS A 230 17.57 55.72 -43.84
CA LYS A 230 17.49 57.15 -43.48
C LYS A 230 18.87 57.72 -43.19
N LEU A 231 19.67 57.02 -42.39
CA LEU A 231 21.05 57.40 -42.10
C LEU A 231 21.89 57.55 -43.36
N ASP A 232 21.81 56.59 -44.29
CA ASP A 232 22.54 56.66 -45.56
C ASP A 232 22.12 57.89 -46.38
N ARG A 233 20.83 58.20 -46.44
CA ARG A 233 20.33 59.42 -47.11
C ARG A 233 20.84 60.70 -46.45
N GLU A 234 20.85 60.76 -45.11
CA GLU A 234 21.39 61.90 -44.37
C GLU A 234 22.90 62.04 -44.60
N ILE A 235 23.66 60.94 -44.60
CA ILE A 235 25.10 60.92 -44.92
C ILE A 235 25.34 61.44 -46.34
N HIS A 236 24.58 60.97 -47.33
CA HIS A 236 24.70 61.47 -48.71
C HIS A 236 24.37 62.96 -48.79
N THR A 237 23.31 63.41 -48.11
CA THR A 237 22.92 64.82 -48.08
C THR A 237 24.01 65.68 -47.45
N LEU A 238 24.52 65.31 -46.27
CA LEU A 238 25.61 66.01 -45.59
C LEU A 238 26.88 66.05 -46.45
N LYS A 239 27.21 64.95 -47.14
CA LYS A 239 28.36 64.91 -48.06
C LYS A 239 28.20 65.88 -49.23
N THR A 240 27.00 66.01 -49.80
CA THR A 240 26.74 67.00 -50.86
C THR A 240 26.84 68.43 -50.35
N GLN A 241 26.30 68.72 -49.16
CA GLN A 241 26.43 70.03 -48.51
C GLN A 241 27.89 70.37 -48.20
N LEU A 242 28.69 69.38 -47.76
CA LEU A 242 30.11 69.55 -47.50
C LEU A 242 30.89 69.90 -48.77
N GLU A 243 30.65 69.19 -49.88
CA GLU A 243 31.31 69.52 -51.16
C GLU A 243 30.90 70.91 -51.65
N ALA A 244 29.62 71.29 -51.54
CA ALA A 244 29.17 72.64 -51.87
C ALA A 244 29.87 73.71 -51.02
N ALA A 245 29.93 73.53 -49.69
CA ALA A 245 30.62 74.44 -48.78
C ALA A 245 32.13 74.53 -49.06
N LYS A 246 32.76 73.42 -49.45
CA LYS A 246 34.16 73.42 -49.90
C LYS A 246 34.35 74.26 -51.17
N TYR A 247 33.46 74.16 -52.15
CA TYR A 247 33.50 75.01 -53.34
C TYR A 247 33.30 76.50 -52.99
N ASP A 248 32.41 76.81 -52.05
CA ASP A 248 32.21 78.19 -51.57
C ASP A 248 33.49 78.74 -50.91
N ILE A 249 34.15 77.97 -50.06
CA ILE A 249 35.44 78.37 -49.44
C ILE A 249 36.49 78.63 -50.51
N ILE A 250 36.64 77.73 -51.50
CA ILE A 250 37.58 77.91 -52.61
C ILE A 250 37.28 79.21 -53.37
N LYS A 251 36.00 79.49 -53.64
CA LYS A 251 35.56 80.73 -54.30
C LYS A 251 35.94 81.98 -53.51
N TYR A 252 35.73 81.98 -52.20
CA TYR A 252 36.14 83.09 -51.33
C TYR A 252 37.67 83.26 -51.30
N CYS A 253 38.45 82.18 -51.21
CA CYS A 253 39.92 82.24 -51.26
C CYS A 253 40.45 82.84 -52.57
N ILE A 254 39.88 82.45 -53.72
CA ILE A 254 40.26 83.05 -55.01
C ILE A 254 39.92 84.54 -55.01
N GLY A 255 38.73 84.91 -54.53
CA GLY A 255 38.31 86.30 -54.43
C GLY A 255 39.24 87.15 -53.55
N THR A 256 39.68 86.64 -52.40
CA THR A 256 40.58 87.37 -51.51
C THR A 256 41.97 87.52 -52.11
N ILE A 257 42.57 86.46 -52.68
CA ILE A 257 43.87 86.54 -53.35
C ILE A 257 43.82 87.57 -54.48
N VAL A 258 42.81 87.52 -55.36
CA VAL A 258 42.64 88.48 -56.45
C VAL A 258 42.46 89.90 -55.92
N SER A 259 41.69 90.11 -54.85
CA SER A 259 41.50 91.44 -54.25
C SER A 259 42.81 92.00 -53.69
N VAL A 260 43.61 91.17 -52.99
CA VAL A 260 44.90 91.59 -52.42
C VAL A 260 45.90 91.89 -53.54
N THR A 261 45.96 91.06 -54.59
CA THR A 261 46.81 91.31 -55.76
C THR A 261 46.39 92.59 -56.50
N ALA A 262 45.09 92.82 -56.69
CA ALA A 262 44.58 94.03 -57.34
C ALA A 262 44.91 95.29 -56.54
N VAL A 263 44.73 95.26 -55.21
CA VAL A 263 45.12 96.36 -54.32
C VAL A 263 46.63 96.57 -54.36
N GLY A 264 47.44 95.51 -54.29
CA GLY A 264 48.90 95.58 -54.37
C GLY A 264 49.41 96.19 -55.68
N LEU A 265 48.87 95.76 -56.83
CA LEU A 265 49.18 96.36 -58.14
C LEU A 265 48.74 97.83 -58.22
N GLY A 266 47.59 98.17 -57.64
CA GLY A 266 47.10 99.55 -57.55
C GLY A 266 48.06 100.46 -56.78
N LEU A 267 48.60 99.98 -55.64
CA LEU A 267 49.59 100.71 -54.85
C LEU A 267 50.94 100.84 -55.56
N LEU A 268 51.42 99.78 -56.20
CA LEU A 268 52.66 99.83 -57.00
C LEU A 268 52.57 100.89 -58.11
N ARG A 269 51.40 101.05 -58.74
CA ARG A 269 51.16 102.07 -59.77
C ARG A 269 51.15 103.51 -59.23
N ILE A 270 50.91 103.71 -57.95
CA ILE A 270 50.94 105.04 -57.31
C ILE A 270 52.36 105.40 -56.85
N ILE A 271 53.17 104.40 -56.50
CA ILE A 271 54.54 104.58 -55.97
C ILE A 271 55.59 104.71 -57.08
N MET A 272 55.38 104.06 -58.23
CA MET A 272 56.26 104.16 -59.40
C MET A 272 55.83 105.30 -60.34
#